data_AF-A0A7I7MQ75-F1
#
_entry.id   AF-A0A7I7MQ75-F1
#
_cell.length_a   1.000
_cell.length_b   1.000
_cell.length_c   1.000
_cell.angle_alpha   90.00
_cell.angle_beta   90.00
_cell.angle_gamma   90.00
#
_symmetry.space_group_name_H-M   'P 1'
#
loop_
_entity.id
_entity.type
_entity.pdbx_description
1 polymer ?
#
loop_
_entity_poly.entity_id
_entity_poly.type
_entity_poly.pdbx_seq_one_letter_code
_entity_poly.pdbx_strand_id
1 'polypeptide(L)'
;MSCRVPHFGGRRPPTFEILLPSGVDLLVLDDAPLELAGRVALGGSLLFETDRQARVVWEATTRKIYLDELPRITRAHREFAEALHRDR
;
A
#
# COMPACT_ATOMS: atom_id res chain seq x y z
N MET A 1 2.38 27.46 -8.51
CA MET A 1 2.72 26.03 -8.35
C MET A 1 1.57 25.20 -8.88
N SER A 2 1.71 24.60 -10.06
CA SER A 2 0.67 23.77 -10.67
C SER A 2 0.91 22.31 -10.27
N CYS A 3 0.21 21.81 -9.26
CA CYS A 3 0.19 20.38 -8.97
C CYS A 3 -0.67 19.70 -10.05
N ARG A 4 -0.04 19.10 -11.05
CA ARG A 4 -0.70 18.20 -11.99
C ARG A 4 -0.77 16.83 -11.33
N VAL A 5 -1.89 16.52 -10.69
CA VAL A 5 -2.16 15.15 -10.22
C VAL A 5 -2.35 14.28 -11.47
N PRO A 6 -1.52 13.24 -11.70
CA PRO A 6 -1.72 12.36 -12.83
C PRO A 6 -2.99 11.52 -12.58
N HIS A 7 -4.07 11.86 -13.30
CA HIS A 7 -5.24 11.00 -13.41
C HIS A 7 -4.98 9.98 -14.53
N PHE A 8 -4.80 8.71 -14.19
CA PHE A 8 -4.39 7.67 -15.15
C PHE A 8 -5.50 7.16 -16.09
N GLY A 9 -6.64 7.85 -16.20
CA GLY A 9 -7.62 7.66 -17.28
C GLY A 9 -8.11 6.23 -17.51
N GLY A 10 -8.09 5.37 -16.48
CA GLY A 10 -8.49 3.96 -16.56
C GLY A 10 -7.42 2.99 -17.06
N ARG A 11 -6.21 3.45 -17.44
CA ARG A 11 -5.10 2.58 -17.82
C ARG A 11 -4.07 2.53 -16.70
N ARG A 12 -3.97 1.38 -16.03
CA ARG A 12 -3.01 1.15 -14.94
C ARG A 12 -1.59 1.29 -15.48
N PRO A 13 -0.79 2.26 -15.01
CA PRO A 13 0.60 2.32 -15.41
C PRO A 13 1.35 1.16 -14.72
N PRO A 14 2.23 0.45 -15.44
CA PRO A 14 3.24 -0.36 -14.77
C PRO A 14 4.09 0.57 -13.89
N THR A 15 4.03 0.36 -12.58
CA THR A 15 4.56 1.26 -11.54
C THR A 15 6.03 1.66 -11.78
N PHE A 16 6.82 0.77 -12.36
CA PHE A 16 8.26 0.95 -12.63
C PHE A 16 8.56 1.69 -13.94
N GLU A 17 7.56 1.97 -14.79
CA GLU A 17 7.75 2.70 -16.06
C GLU A 17 7.47 4.21 -15.90
N ILE A 18 7.09 4.65 -14.70
CA ILE A 18 6.86 6.07 -14.41
C ILE A 18 8.16 6.70 -13.90
N LEU A 19 8.61 7.75 -14.59
CA LEU A 19 9.68 8.61 -14.11
C LEU A 19 9.18 9.42 -12.91
N LEU A 20 9.64 9.04 -11.71
CA LEU A 20 9.36 9.74 -10.46
C LEU A 20 10.57 10.58 -10.04
N PRO A 21 10.35 11.68 -9.29
CA PRO A 21 11.43 12.38 -8.61
C PRO A 21 12.23 11.43 -7.70
N SER A 22 13.50 11.75 -7.47
CA SER A 22 14.34 10.99 -6.53
C SER A 22 13.70 10.96 -5.13
N GLY A 23 13.67 9.78 -4.52
CA GLY A 23 13.09 9.56 -3.19
C GLY A 23 11.57 9.42 -3.18
N VAL A 24 10.92 9.32 -4.34
CA VAL A 24 9.48 9.06 -4.45
C VAL A 24 9.26 7.68 -5.04
N ASP A 25 8.55 6.84 -4.28
CA ASP A 25 8.05 5.56 -4.75
C ASP A 25 6.55 5.66 -5.05
N LEU A 26 6.11 4.99 -6.11
CA LEU A 26 4.70 4.84 -6.45
C LEU A 26 4.27 3.40 -6.11
N LEU A 27 3.06 3.25 -5.59
CA LEU A 27 2.43 1.95 -5.36
C LEU A 27 0.99 2.02 -5.90
N VAL A 28 0.65 1.09 -6.78
CA VAL A 28 -0.73 0.91 -7.27
C VAL A 28 -1.47 0.01 -6.27
N LEU A 29 -2.50 0.55 -5.61
CA LEU A 29 -3.21 -0.13 -4.53
C LEU A 29 -4.19 -1.22 -4.99
N ASP A 30 -4.59 -1.23 -6.27
CA ASP A 30 -5.54 -2.20 -6.83
C ASP A 30 -5.09 -3.65 -6.62
N ASP A 31 -3.80 -3.91 -6.82
CA ASP A 31 -3.19 -5.24 -6.78
C ASP A 31 -2.11 -5.34 -5.68
N ALA A 32 -2.09 -4.38 -4.75
CA ALA A 32 -1.09 -4.34 -3.69
C ALA A 32 -1.28 -5.51 -2.70
N PRO A 33 -0.20 -6.17 -2.25
CA PRO A 33 -0.26 -7.14 -1.17
C PRO A 33 -0.90 -6.53 0.09
N LEU A 34 -1.67 -7.36 0.81
CA LEU A 34 -2.44 -6.94 1.99
C LEU A 34 -1.61 -6.14 2.99
N GLU A 35 -0.35 -6.52 3.23
CA GLU A 35 0.48 -5.80 4.18
C GLU A 35 0.78 -4.36 3.76
N LEU A 36 1.07 -4.12 2.47
CA LEU A 36 1.31 -2.77 1.96
C LEU A 36 0.01 -1.96 1.94
N ALA A 37 -1.07 -2.55 1.42
CA ALA A 37 -2.38 -1.93 1.40
C ALA A 37 -2.86 -1.58 2.82
N GLY A 38 -2.66 -2.47 3.79
CA GLY A 38 -2.99 -2.29 5.20
C GLY A 38 -2.23 -1.14 5.86
N ARG A 39 -0.91 -1.07 5.62
CA ARG A 39 -0.08 0.05 6.10
C ARG A 39 -0.55 1.39 5.52
N VAL A 40 -0.87 1.45 4.23
CA VAL A 40 -1.41 2.65 3.59
C VAL A 40 -2.79 2.99 4.15
N ALA A 41 -3.68 2.01 4.32
CA ALA A 41 -5.02 2.24 4.83
C ALA A 41 -4.99 2.77 6.27
N LEU A 42 -4.07 2.31 7.13
CA LEU A 42 -3.98 2.76 8.53
C LEU A 42 -3.21 4.06 8.72
N GLY A 43 -2.06 4.22 8.06
CA GLY A 43 -1.12 5.32 8.30
C GLY A 43 -0.99 6.33 7.16
N GLY A 44 -1.65 6.09 6.03
CA GLY A 44 -1.60 6.97 4.87
C GLY A 44 -2.33 8.30 5.11
N SER A 45 -1.90 9.32 4.38
CA SER A 45 -2.59 10.62 4.32
C SER A 45 -3.26 10.77 2.96
N LEU A 46 -4.57 11.09 2.96
CA LEU A 46 -5.33 11.30 1.73
C LEU A 46 -4.88 12.60 1.05
N LEU A 47 -4.34 12.48 -0.17
CA LEU A 47 -3.96 13.64 -0.99
C LEU A 47 -5.07 14.06 -1.96
N PHE A 48 -5.81 13.11 -2.50
CA PHE A 48 -6.87 13.34 -3.49
C PHE A 48 -7.91 12.21 -3.49
N GLU A 49 -9.15 12.55 -3.83
CA GLU A 49 -10.22 11.57 -4.05
C GLU A 49 -11.14 11.96 -5.21
N THR A 50 -11.61 10.96 -5.96
CA THR A 50 -12.69 11.12 -6.96
C THR A 50 -14.01 10.49 -6.50
N ASP A 51 -13.95 9.45 -5.68
CA ASP A 51 -15.13 8.74 -5.14
C ASP A 51 -14.91 8.45 -3.66
N ARG A 52 -15.62 9.22 -2.82
CA ARG A 52 -15.55 9.11 -1.36
C ARG A 52 -16.12 7.80 -0.84
N GLN A 53 -17.19 7.29 -1.45
CA GLN A 53 -17.83 6.05 -0.99
C GLN A 53 -16.93 4.86 -1.26
N ALA A 54 -16.38 4.77 -2.48
CA ALA A 54 -15.42 3.73 -2.83
C ALA A 54 -14.18 3.77 -1.90
N ARG A 55 -13.63 4.97 -1.63
CA ARG A 55 -12.50 5.14 -0.72
C ARG A 55 -12.81 4.64 0.69
N VAL A 56 -13.93 5.06 1.28
CA VAL A 56 -14.32 4.66 2.65
C VAL A 56 -14.52 3.15 2.74
N VAL A 57 -15.18 2.55 1.75
CA VAL A 57 -15.37 1.09 1.70
C VAL A 57 -14.02 0.36 1.64
N TRP A 58 -13.11 0.83 0.79
CA TRP A 58 -11.77 0.26 0.67
C TRP A 58 -10.97 0.40 1.98
N GLU A 59 -10.97 1.58 2.60
CA GLU A 59 -10.26 1.83 3.86
C GLU A 59 -10.79 0.93 4.98
N ALA A 60 -12.11 0.89 5.17
CA ALA A 60 -12.73 0.10 6.22
C ALA A 60 -12.47 -1.40 6.04
N THR A 61 -12.64 -1.91 4.81
CA THR A 61 -12.43 -3.33 4.49
C THR A 61 -10.97 -3.72 4.67
N THR A 62 -10.05 -2.93 4.11
CA THR A 62 -8.61 -3.20 4.18
C THR A 62 -8.10 -3.14 5.62
N ARG A 63 -8.51 -2.13 6.40
CA ARG A 63 -8.13 -2.03 7.82
C ARG A 63 -8.60 -3.22 8.63
N LYS A 64 -9.86 -3.64 8.45
CA LYS A 64 -10.41 -4.80 9.13
C LYS A 64 -9.56 -6.04 8.85
N ILE A 65 -9.38 -6.38 7.57
CA ILE A 65 -8.64 -7.58 7.16
C ILE A 65 -7.19 -7.49 7.63
N TYR A 66 -6.53 -6.34 7.45
CA TYR A 66 -5.14 -6.17 7.85
C TYR A 66 -4.94 -6.32 9.35
N LEU A 67 -5.80 -5.73 10.19
CA LEU A 67 -5.71 -5.84 11.64
C LEU A 67 -6.02 -7.27 12.12
N ASP A 68 -6.95 -7.96 11.49
CA ASP A 68 -7.24 -9.38 11.76
C ASP A 68 -6.01 -10.26 11.44
N GLU A 69 -5.28 -9.94 10.35
CA GLU A 69 -4.12 -10.71 9.87
C GLU A 69 -2.77 -10.29 10.48
N LEU A 70 -2.69 -9.11 11.09
CA LEU A 70 -1.45 -8.52 11.59
C LEU A 70 -0.66 -9.43 12.54
N PRO A 71 -1.29 -10.17 13.48
CA PRO A 71 -0.57 -11.12 14.33
C PRO A 71 0.13 -12.22 13.53
N ARG A 72 -0.53 -12.73 12.48
CA ARG A 72 0.02 -13.79 11.62
C ARG A 72 1.19 -13.29 10.78
N ILE A 73 1.05 -12.10 10.19
CA ILE A 73 2.10 -11.44 9.41
C ILE A 73 3.33 -11.18 10.30
N THR A 74 3.11 -10.60 11.48
CA THR A 74 4.19 -10.27 12.42
C THR A 74 4.93 -11.53 12.89
N ARG A 75 4.21 -12.62 13.17
CA ARG A 75 4.81 -13.90 13.54
C ARG A 75 5.70 -14.44 12.42
N ALA A 76 5.20 -14.45 11.18
CA ALA A 76 5.97 -14.92 10.03
C ALA A 76 7.26 -14.13 9.83
N HIS A 77 7.22 -12.80 9.97
CA HIS A 77 8.43 -11.97 9.90
C HIS A 77 9.45 -12.29 10.98
N ARG A 78 8.98 -12.50 12.21
CA ARG A 78 9.85 -12.87 13.33
C ARG A 78 10.50 -14.22 13.11
N GLU A 79 9.72 -15.24 12.75
CA GLU A 79 10.20 -16.60 12.47
C GLU A 79 11.24 -16.59 11.33
N PHE A 80 10.98 -15.81 10.27
CA PHE A 80 11.92 -15.65 9.16
C PHE A 80 13.24 -15.01 9.60
N ALA A 81 13.18 -13.90 10.35
CA ALA A 81 14.39 -13.24 10.86
C ALA A 81 15.19 -14.15 11.79
N GLU A 82 14.53 -14.88 12.69
CA GLU A 82 15.15 -15.84 13.60
C GLU A 82 15.81 -17.02 12.85
N ALA A 83 15.26 -17.46 11.72
CA ALA A 83 15.88 -18.47 10.88
C ALA A 83 17.18 -17.95 10.23
N LEU A 84 17.15 -16.75 9.63
CA LEU A 84 18.34 -16.13 9.03
C LEU A 84 19.46 -15.89 10.05
N HIS A 85 19.13 -15.63 11.31
CA HIS A 85 20.12 -15.46 12.37
C HIS A 85 20.76 -16.78 12.83
N ARG A 86 20.07 -17.92 12.70
CA ARG A 86 20.60 -19.24 13.10
C ARG A 86 21.53 -19.86 12.04
N ASP A 87 21.37 -19.48 10.79
CA ASP A 87 22.19 -19.97 9.66
C ASP A 87 23.50 -19.19 9.46
N ARG A 88 23.86 -18.31 10.42
CA ARG A 88 25.09 -17.51 10.44
C ARG A 88 25.99 -17.90 11.60
#